data_AF-A0A2E5ZZN8-F1
#
_entry.id   AF-A0A2E5ZZN8-F1
#
_cell.length_a   1.000
_cell.length_b   1.000
_cell.length_c   1.000
_cell.angle_alpha   90.00
_cell.angle_beta   90.00
_cell.angle_gamma   90.00
#
_symmetry.space_group_name_H-M   'P 1'
#
loop_
_entity.id
_entity.type
_entity.pdbx_description
1 polymer ?
#
loop_
_entity_poly.entity_id
_entity_poly.type
_entity_poly.pdbx_seq_one_letter_code
_entity_poly.pdbx_strand_id
1 'polypeptide(L)'
;MALPAEVLPAELAPSARQRAAVANPLSGRRMVSRLLVGCLLLMPVAAQAELYKYTNEDGVTVLDSHILARYVKNGYTILSLDGRVLEVVERA
;
A
#
# COMPACT_ATOMS: atom_id res chain seq x y z
N MET A 1 -59.09 -11.07 -59.90
CA MET A 1 -59.99 -10.85 -58.76
C MET A 1 -59.29 -11.40 -57.52
N ALA A 2 -58.99 -10.50 -56.57
CA ALA A 2 -58.66 -10.67 -55.15
C ALA A 2 -57.67 -11.76 -54.65
N LEU A 3 -56.60 -11.29 -53.96
CA LEU A 3 -55.82 -12.02 -52.95
C LEU A 3 -56.68 -12.28 -51.68
N PRO A 4 -56.28 -13.22 -50.81
CA PRO A 4 -55.52 -12.85 -49.58
C PRO A 4 -54.38 -13.86 -49.28
N ALA A 5 -53.17 -13.46 -48.88
CA ALA A 5 -52.72 -12.85 -47.62
C ALA A 5 -52.69 -13.82 -46.41
N GLU A 6 -51.48 -14.01 -45.83
CA GLU A 6 -51.10 -14.71 -44.59
C GLU A 6 -51.34 -16.24 -44.55
N VAL A 7 -50.38 -17.09 -44.12
CA VAL A 7 -49.82 -17.14 -42.77
C VAL A 7 -48.34 -17.53 -42.76
N LEU A 8 -47.58 -16.80 -41.96
CA LEU A 8 -46.15 -16.86 -41.66
C LEU A 8 -45.84 -17.94 -40.58
N PRO A 9 -44.78 -18.75 -40.68
CA PRO A 9 -44.12 -19.28 -39.49
C PRO A 9 -42.99 -18.33 -39.07
N ALA A 10 -43.26 -17.52 -38.05
CA ALA A 10 -42.25 -16.75 -37.33
C ALA A 10 -41.56 -17.65 -36.29
N GLU A 11 -40.43 -18.24 -36.65
CA GLU A 11 -39.46 -18.79 -35.70
C GLU A 11 -38.10 -18.89 -36.39
N LEU A 12 -37.02 -18.73 -35.61
CA LEU A 12 -35.61 -18.60 -36.01
C LEU A 12 -35.05 -17.17 -36.13
N ALA A 13 -34.79 -16.54 -34.98
CA ALA A 13 -33.40 -16.32 -34.51
C ALA A 13 -33.31 -15.21 -33.43
N PRO A 14 -33.05 -15.53 -32.15
CA PRO A 14 -32.56 -14.56 -31.18
C PRO A 14 -31.04 -14.41 -31.31
N SER A 15 -30.54 -14.01 -32.49
CA SER A 15 -29.08 -14.01 -32.77
C SER A 15 -28.55 -12.70 -33.35
N ALA A 16 -29.33 -11.62 -33.34
CA ALA A 16 -28.88 -10.32 -33.84
C ALA A 16 -28.95 -9.26 -32.73
N ARG A 17 -27.76 -8.78 -32.35
CA ARG A 17 -27.47 -7.53 -31.62
C ARG A 17 -27.37 -7.52 -30.09
N GLN A 18 -27.12 -8.65 -29.46
CA GLN A 18 -26.51 -8.69 -28.12
C GLN A 18 -25.02 -8.23 -28.10
N ARG A 19 -24.55 -7.51 -29.13
CA ARG A 19 -23.15 -7.09 -29.32
C ARG A 19 -22.98 -5.58 -29.45
N ALA A 20 -23.91 -4.78 -28.93
CA ALA A 20 -23.51 -3.47 -28.44
C ALA A 20 -22.85 -3.69 -27.08
N ALA A 21 -21.65 -4.27 -27.11
CA ALA A 21 -20.73 -4.13 -26.00
C ALA A 21 -20.58 -2.63 -25.81
N VAL A 22 -21.27 -2.10 -24.80
CA VAL A 22 -21.04 -0.76 -24.27
C VAL A 22 -19.60 -0.80 -23.83
N ALA A 23 -18.70 -0.40 -24.73
CA ALA A 23 -17.29 -0.24 -24.47
C ALA A 23 -17.22 0.85 -23.39
N ASN A 24 -17.16 0.40 -22.13
CA ASN A 24 -17.12 1.29 -21.00
C ASN A 24 -15.81 2.07 -21.08
N PRO A 25 -15.83 3.38 -21.41
CA PRO A 25 -14.61 4.16 -21.61
C PRO A 25 -13.84 4.34 -20.30
N LEU A 26 -14.44 3.94 -19.17
CA LEU A 26 -13.85 3.98 -17.84
C LEU A 26 -12.83 2.85 -17.59
N SER A 27 -12.68 1.89 -18.53
CA SER A 27 -11.78 0.73 -18.36
C SER A 27 -10.32 1.15 -18.12
N GLY A 28 -9.82 2.12 -18.89
CA GLY A 28 -8.45 2.62 -18.75
C GLY A 28 -8.20 3.34 -17.43
N ARG A 29 -9.13 4.21 -17.00
CA ARG A 29 -8.99 4.96 -15.73
C ARG A 29 -9.05 4.04 -14.51
N ARG A 30 -9.88 2.99 -14.56
CA ARG A 30 -9.95 1.94 -13.54
C ARG A 30 -8.71 1.05 -13.53
N MET A 31 -8.14 0.77 -14.71
CA MET A 31 -6.91 -0.01 -14.84
C MET A 31 -5.70 0.75 -14.31
N VAL A 32 -5.55 2.03 -14.65
CA VAL A 32 -4.49 2.91 -14.13
C VAL A 32 -4.63 3.07 -12.63
N SER A 33 -5.85 3.27 -12.11
CA SER A 33 -6.10 3.37 -10.66
C SER A 33 -5.68 2.09 -9.92
N ARG A 34 -6.01 0.91 -10.46
CA ARG A 34 -5.57 -0.38 -9.89
C ARG A 34 -4.06 -0.57 -9.96
N LEU A 35 -3.43 -0.15 -11.06
CA LEU A 35 -1.99 -0.19 -11.23
C LEU A 35 -1.28 0.73 -10.22
N LEU A 36 -1.80 1.93 -10.00
CA LEU A 36 -1.27 2.90 -9.04
C LEU A 36 -1.39 2.41 -7.60
N VAL A 37 -2.56 1.87 -7.21
CA VAL A 37 -2.75 1.29 -5.89
C VAL A 37 -1.88 0.05 -5.70
N GLY A 38 -1.78 -0.82 -6.70
CA GLY A 38 -0.88 -1.97 -6.68
C GLY A 38 0.59 -1.57 -6.53
N CYS A 39 1.05 -0.55 -7.26
CA CYS A 39 2.41 -0.05 -7.19
C CYS A 39 2.72 0.60 -5.83
N LEU A 40 1.76 1.32 -5.25
CA LEU A 40 1.88 1.91 -3.92
C LEU A 40 2.02 0.84 -2.82
N LEU A 41 1.35 -0.30 -2.96
CA LEU A 41 1.44 -1.44 -2.03
C LEU A 41 2.77 -2.20 -2.12
N LEU A 42 3.54 -2.01 -3.20
CA LEU A 42 4.84 -2.64 -3.39
C LEU A 42 6.02 -1.80 -2.86
N MET A 43 5.75 -0.61 -2.29
CA MET A 43 6.80 0.22 -1.72
C MET A 43 7.36 -0.43 -0.44
N PRO A 44 8.68 -0.66 -0.34
CA PRO A 44 9.26 -1.14 0.89
C PRO A 44 9.09 -0.09 1.99
N VAL A 45 8.53 -0.49 3.13
CA VAL A 45 8.59 0.31 4.35
C VAL A 45 10.03 0.26 4.83
N ALA A 46 10.78 1.33 4.58
CA ALA A 46 12.10 1.49 5.16
C ALA A 46 11.95 1.69 6.67
N ALA A 47 12.01 0.60 7.44
CA ALA A 47 12.22 0.69 8.87
C ALA A 47 13.65 1.20 9.09
N GLN A 48 13.79 2.46 9.47
CA GLN A 48 15.08 2.95 9.94
C GLN A 48 15.40 2.19 11.22
N ALA A 49 16.43 1.35 11.15
CA ALA A 49 16.91 0.63 12.30
C ALA A 49 17.74 1.61 13.16
N GLU A 50 17.12 2.04 14.25
CA GLU A 50 17.69 2.93 15.24
C GLU A 50 18.26 2.11 16.41
N LEU A 51 19.43 2.52 16.89
CA LEU A 51 20.15 1.88 17.98
C LEU A 51 20.38 2.91 19.08
N TYR A 52 19.87 2.66 20.27
CA TYR A 52 19.94 3.58 21.40
C TYR A 52 21.15 3.27 22.28
N LYS A 53 21.97 4.28 22.54
CA LYS A 53 23.10 4.23 23.47
C LYS A 53 22.73 4.97 24.75
N TYR A 54 22.76 4.27 25.88
CA TYR A 54 22.47 4.83 27.19
C TYR A 54 23.41 4.26 28.26
N THR A 55 23.46 4.92 29.42
CA THR A 55 24.25 4.46 30.57
C THR A 55 23.32 3.81 31.60
N ASN A 56 23.63 2.58 31.98
CA ASN A 56 22.92 1.85 33.02
C ASN A 56 23.36 2.31 34.44
N GLU A 57 22.64 1.89 35.48
CA GLU A 57 22.92 2.14 36.90
C GLU A 57 24.29 1.60 37.33
N ASP A 58 24.79 0.55 36.67
CA ASP A 58 26.14 0.02 36.87
C ASP A 58 27.25 0.89 36.23
N GLY A 59 26.90 2.01 35.60
CA GLY A 59 27.84 2.89 34.89
C GLY A 59 28.30 2.36 33.53
N VAL A 60 27.71 1.26 33.05
CA VAL A 60 28.04 0.65 31.76
C VAL A 60 27.27 1.32 30.63
N THR A 61 27.96 1.66 29.54
CA THR A 61 27.32 2.09 28.29
C THR A 61 26.74 0.89 27.56
N VAL A 62 25.42 0.88 27.42
CA VAL A 62 24.65 -0.14 26.73
C VAL A 62 24.21 0.39 25.39
N LEU A 63 24.27 -0.47 24.37
CA LEU A 63 23.84 -0.18 23.01
C LEU A 63 22.78 -1.21 22.63
N ASP A 64 21.55 -0.76 22.44
CA ASP A 64 20.41 -1.67 22.26
C ASP A 64 19.39 -1.08 21.26
N SER A 65 18.60 -1.95 20.64
CA SER A 65 17.47 -1.61 19.77
C SER A 65 16.30 -0.94 20.52
N HIS A 66 16.25 -1.09 21.85
CA HIS A 66 15.19 -0.53 22.68
C HIS A 66 15.76 0.08 23.95
N ILE A 67 15.20 1.22 24.36
CA ILE A 67 15.49 1.86 25.63
C ILE A 67 14.36 1.62 26.63
N LEU A 68 14.72 1.23 27.86
CA LEU A 68 13.76 1.10 28.95
C LEU A 68 13.42 2.48 29.52
N ALA A 69 12.15 2.72 29.84
CA ALA A 69 11.67 4.01 30.35
C ALA A 69 12.49 4.59 31.51
N ARG A 70 13.06 3.72 32.36
CA ARG A 70 13.91 4.11 33.49
C ARG A 70 15.22 4.82 33.10
N TYR A 71 15.74 4.61 31.89
CA TYR A 71 16.99 5.23 31.42
C TYR A 71 16.79 6.49 30.59
N VAL A 72 15.56 6.76 30.15
CA VAL A 72 15.21 7.97 29.38
C VAL A 72 15.62 9.24 30.13
N LYS A 73 15.48 9.25 31.47
CA LYS A 73 15.85 10.37 32.35
C LYS A 73 17.35 10.70 32.37
N ASN A 74 18.21 9.75 32.02
CA ASN A 74 19.67 9.95 32.07
C ASN A 74 20.21 10.62 30.80
N GLY A 75 19.36 10.83 29.79
CA GLY A 75 19.77 11.17 28.44
C GLY A 75 20.29 9.94 27.69
N TYR A 76 20.17 9.97 26.37
CA TYR A 76 20.60 8.87 25.51
C TYR A 76 20.94 9.38 24.11
N THR A 77 21.69 8.59 23.36
CA THR A 77 22.06 8.88 21.98
C THR A 77 21.35 7.89 21.07
N ILE A 78 20.76 8.39 19.99
CA ILE A 78 20.23 7.57 18.89
C ILE A 78 21.33 7.43 17.86
N LEU A 79 21.62 6.19 17.47
CA LEU A 79 22.61 5.84 16.48
C LEU A 79 21.93 5.12 15.32
N SER A 80 22.49 5.31 14.12
CA SER A 80 22.22 4.47 12.97
C SER A 80 22.89 3.11 13.15
N LEU A 81 22.43 2.09 12.42
CA LEU A 81 23.11 0.78 12.35
C LEU A 81 24.59 0.88 11.96
N ASP A 82 24.97 1.90 11.18
CA ASP A 82 26.36 2.18 10.82
C ASP A 82 27.18 2.78 11.97
N GLY A 83 26.59 2.96 13.16
CA GLY A 83 27.23 3.57 14.33
C GLY A 83 27.32 5.10 14.27
N ARG A 84 26.67 5.74 13.29
CA ARG A 84 26.59 7.19 13.19
C ARG A 84 25.59 7.75 14.18
N VAL A 85 25.92 8.84 14.86
CA VAL A 85 24.98 9.53 15.74
C VAL A 85 23.91 10.22 14.88
N LEU A 86 22.65 9.86 15.11
CA LEU A 86 21.49 10.50 14.50
C LEU A 86 21.00 11.66 15.37
N GLU A 87 20.89 11.42 16.68
CA GLU A 87 20.35 12.39 17.62
C GLU A 87 20.92 12.17 19.03
N VAL A 88 21.02 13.25 19.80
CA VAL A 88 21.36 13.20 21.22
C VAL A 88 20.20 13.80 22.00
N VAL A 89 19.56 12.98 22.83
CA VAL A 89 18.51 13.42 23.74
C VAL A 89 19.15 13.71 25.09
N GLU A 90 19.11 14.99 25.49
CA GLU A 90 19.64 15.43 26.77
C GLU A 90 18.75 14.95 27.93
N ARG A 91 19.36 14.84 29.12
CA ARG A 91 18.62 14.57 30.36
C ARG A 91 17.66 15.74 30.66
N ALA A 92 16.44 15.42 31.04
CA ALA A 92 15.44 16.39 31.50
C ALA A 92 15.55 16.63 33.01
#